data_AF-A0A3D5RIA8-F1
#
_entry.id   AF-A0A3D5RIA8-F1
#
_cell.length_a   1.000
_cell.length_b   1.000
_cell.length_c   1.000
_cell.angle_alpha   90.00
_cell.angle_beta   90.00
_cell.angle_gamma   90.00
#
_symmetry.space_group_name_H-M   'P 1'
#
loop_
_entity.id
_entity.type
_entity.pdbx_description
1 polymer ?
#
loop_
_entity_poly.entity_id
_entity_poly.type
_entity_poly.pdbx_seq_one_letter_code
_entity_poly.pdbx_strand_id
1 'polypeptide(L)'
;MEKTNELNKFLSYIHMGNSIYRIYYKEAVSLKNEKLTDLIVSISEAFKKHEETITKEIEKYGEKATESLTMAGLIGVYKEKMKNFKDDFVVVTSAIKATNMGLISSLKFVSENKALPKSTKKLLFKVIDDYVQIIDELKNYLTEKYS
;
A
#
# COMPACT_ATOMS: atom_id res chain seq x y z
N MET A 1 24.31 15.68 7.37
CA MET A 1 23.45 14.53 7.73
C MET A 1 22.04 14.89 7.30
N GLU A 2 21.59 14.38 6.16
CA GLU A 2 20.29 14.76 5.55
C GLU A 2 19.85 13.61 4.64
N LYS A 3 19.41 12.46 5.17
CA LYS A 3 18.86 11.36 4.33
C LYS A 3 17.77 10.49 4.97
N THR A 4 17.45 10.66 6.25
CA THR A 4 16.79 9.59 7.01
C THR A 4 15.31 9.83 7.35
N ASN A 5 14.84 11.09 7.39
CA ASN A 5 13.42 11.42 7.46
C ASN A 5 12.62 10.85 6.27
N GLU A 6 13.26 10.67 5.12
CA GLU A 6 12.61 10.23 3.90
C GLU A 6 12.14 8.76 3.97
N LEU A 7 12.85 7.85 4.65
CA LEU A 7 12.35 6.47 4.83
C LEU A 7 11.13 6.42 5.75
N ASN A 8 11.09 7.28 6.77
CA ASN A 8 9.91 7.44 7.62
C ASN A 8 8.71 7.98 6.83
N LYS A 9 8.94 8.92 5.92
CA LYS A 9 7.91 9.40 4.99
C LYS A 9 7.43 8.28 4.06
N PHE A 10 8.33 7.45 3.53
CA PHE A 10 7.96 6.27 2.73
C PHE A 10 7.13 5.27 3.55
N LEU A 11 7.53 4.97 4.79
CA LEU A 11 6.80 4.10 5.70
C LEU A 11 5.38 4.64 5.95
N SER A 12 5.22 5.96 6.10
CA SER A 12 3.88 6.57 6.25
C SER A 12 2.95 6.34 5.07
N TYR A 13 3.48 6.17 3.85
CA TYR A 13 2.70 5.82 2.66
C TYR A 13 2.24 4.37 2.69
N ILE A 14 3.06 3.46 3.23
CA ILE A 14 2.68 2.05 3.43
C ILE A 14 1.57 1.96 4.49
N HIS A 15 1.69 2.69 5.60
CA HIS A 15 0.62 2.78 6.60
C HIS A 15 -0.70 3.29 6.00
N MET A 16 -0.62 4.23 5.07
CA MET A 16 -1.79 4.72 4.35
C MET A 16 -2.42 3.62 3.48
N GLY A 17 -1.60 2.89 2.72
CA GLY A 17 -2.05 1.73 1.94
C GLY A 17 -2.74 0.68 2.82
N ASN A 18 -2.12 0.29 3.93
CA ASN A 18 -2.70 -0.65 4.90
C ASN A 18 -4.04 -0.16 5.45
N SER A 19 -4.13 1.13 5.80
CA SER A 19 -5.37 1.74 6.29
C SER A 19 -6.49 1.76 5.23
N ILE A 20 -6.14 1.99 3.97
CA ILE A 20 -7.07 1.92 2.84
C ILE A 20 -7.56 0.48 2.63
N TYR A 21 -6.67 -0.50 2.68
CA TYR A 21 -7.05 -1.91 2.48
C TYR A 21 -7.96 -2.45 3.60
N ARG A 22 -7.85 -1.91 4.82
CA ARG A 22 -8.84 -2.17 5.89
C ARG A 22 -10.24 -1.67 5.55
N ILE A 23 -10.38 -0.64 4.73
CA ILE A 23 -11.69 -0.19 4.23
C ILE A 23 -12.20 -1.25 3.25
N TYR A 24 -11.41 -1.62 2.24
CA TYR A 24 -11.81 -2.62 1.25
C TYR A 24 -12.17 -3.98 1.86
N TYR A 25 -11.47 -4.39 2.93
CA TYR A 25 -11.81 -5.61 3.67
C TYR A 25 -13.22 -5.52 4.26
N LYS A 26 -13.56 -4.41 4.92
CA LYS A 26 -14.90 -4.21 5.50
C LYS A 26 -15.98 -4.22 4.43
N GLU A 27 -15.73 -3.59 3.30
CA GLU A 27 -16.67 -3.58 2.17
C GLU A 27 -16.84 -4.99 1.57
N ALA A 28 -15.74 -5.73 1.36
CA ALA A 28 -15.78 -7.11 0.86
C ALA A 28 -16.61 -8.04 1.77
N VAL A 29 -16.41 -7.92 3.10
CA VAL A 29 -17.18 -8.65 4.12
C VAL A 29 -18.66 -8.23 4.10
N SER A 30 -18.94 -6.93 4.00
CA SER A 30 -20.31 -6.41 3.93
C SER A 30 -21.06 -6.91 2.69
N LEU A 31 -20.36 -7.04 1.56
CA LEU A 31 -20.88 -7.61 0.32
C LEU A 31 -21.02 -9.15 0.38
N LYS A 32 -20.59 -9.79 1.47
CA LYS A 32 -20.56 -11.26 1.64
C LYS A 32 -19.83 -11.98 0.51
N ASN A 33 -18.74 -11.37 0.03
CA ASN A 33 -17.96 -11.88 -1.08
C ASN A 33 -16.67 -12.52 -0.55
N GLU A 34 -16.71 -13.83 -0.30
CA GLU A 34 -15.59 -14.59 0.29
C GLU A 34 -14.33 -14.52 -0.59
N LYS A 35 -14.46 -14.75 -1.90
CA LYS A 35 -13.33 -14.68 -2.85
C LYS A 35 -12.63 -13.33 -2.81
N LEU A 36 -13.40 -12.22 -2.78
CA LEU A 36 -12.80 -10.89 -2.65
C LEU A 36 -12.18 -10.68 -1.26
N THR A 37 -12.84 -11.17 -0.21
CA THR A 37 -12.34 -11.05 1.16
C THR A 37 -10.97 -11.71 1.31
N ASP A 38 -10.83 -12.94 0.81
CA ASP A 38 -9.56 -13.69 0.85
C ASP A 38 -8.45 -12.99 0.07
N LEU A 39 -8.77 -12.45 -1.11
CA LEU A 39 -7.84 -11.65 -1.91
C LEU A 39 -7.35 -10.41 -1.13
N ILE A 40 -8.27 -9.66 -0.51
CA ILE A 40 -7.93 -8.48 0.27
C ILE A 40 -7.11 -8.83 1.52
N VAL A 41 -7.38 -9.97 2.16
CA VAL A 41 -6.58 -10.46 3.29
C VAL A 41 -5.14 -10.74 2.85
N SER A 42 -4.96 -11.49 1.75
CA SER A 42 -3.62 -11.79 1.21
C SER A 42 -2.83 -10.52 0.89
N ILE A 43 -3.47 -9.53 0.26
CA ILE A 43 -2.83 -8.25 -0.03
C ILE A 43 -2.48 -7.49 1.27
N SER A 44 -3.36 -7.52 2.27
CA SER A 44 -3.11 -6.86 3.56
C SER A 44 -1.90 -7.45 4.29
N GLU A 45 -1.66 -8.76 4.16
CA GLU A 45 -0.46 -9.41 4.69
C GLU A 45 0.81 -8.93 4.00
N ALA A 46 0.77 -8.70 2.69
CA ALA A 46 1.89 -8.10 1.94
C ALA A 46 2.23 -6.70 2.47
N PHE A 47 1.23 -5.83 2.67
CA PHE A 47 1.43 -4.50 3.27
C PHE A 47 2.04 -4.58 4.67
N LYS A 48 1.56 -5.48 5.53
CA LYS A 48 2.12 -5.69 6.87
C LYS A 48 3.60 -6.08 6.81
N LYS A 49 3.96 -6.99 5.90
CA LYS A 49 5.36 -7.39 5.68
C LYS A 49 6.21 -6.23 5.17
N HIS A 50 5.66 -5.36 4.33
CA HIS A 50 6.34 -4.14 3.90
C HIS A 50 6.60 -3.19 5.08
N GLU A 51 5.61 -2.94 5.93
CA GLU A 51 5.77 -2.12 7.14
C GLU A 51 6.91 -2.67 8.02
N GLU A 52 6.87 -3.96 8.37
CA GLU A 52 7.90 -4.59 9.20
C GLU A 52 9.29 -4.51 8.56
N THR A 53 9.39 -4.68 7.24
CA THR A 53 10.66 -4.64 6.51
C THR A 53 11.26 -3.24 6.52
N ILE A 54 10.44 -2.21 6.27
CA ILE A 54 10.91 -0.82 6.23
C ILE A 54 11.20 -0.30 7.64
N THR A 55 10.40 -0.65 8.64
CA THR A 55 10.67 -0.35 10.06
C THR A 55 12.03 -0.88 10.48
N LYS A 56 12.32 -2.16 10.23
CA LYS A 56 13.63 -2.75 10.55
C LYS A 56 14.78 -2.08 9.81
N GLU A 57 14.54 -1.60 8.59
CA GLU A 57 15.56 -0.88 7.83
C GLU A 57 15.83 0.51 8.42
N ILE A 58 14.80 1.23 8.87
CA ILE A 58 14.93 2.51 9.58
C ILE A 58 15.70 2.32 10.90
N GLU A 59 15.35 1.29 11.67
CA GLU A 59 15.99 0.98 12.96
C GLU A 59 17.49 0.67 12.84
N LYS A 60 17.93 0.07 11.72
CA LYS A 60 19.38 -0.13 11.45
C LYS A 60 20.16 1.18 11.34
N TYR A 61 19.51 2.27 10.99
CA TYR A 61 20.12 3.60 10.98
C TYR A 61 20.09 4.28 12.35
N GLY A 62 19.60 3.59 13.40
CA GLY A 62 19.48 4.12 14.75
C GLY A 62 18.28 5.05 14.94
N GLU A 63 17.31 5.02 14.03
CA GLU A 63 16.15 5.91 14.06
C GLU A 63 14.88 5.20 14.50
N LYS A 64 13.95 5.99 15.04
CA LYS A 64 12.62 5.51 15.40
C LYS A 64 11.71 5.53 14.17
N ALA A 65 11.15 4.38 13.82
CA ALA A 65 10.13 4.29 12.79
C ALA A 65 8.85 5.03 13.21
N THR A 66 8.24 5.73 12.27
CA THR A 66 6.92 6.35 12.47
C THR A 66 5.87 5.25 12.63
N GLU A 67 4.94 5.47 13.55
CA GLU A 67 3.75 4.63 13.71
C GLU A 67 2.50 5.33 13.17
N SER A 68 2.64 6.58 12.70
CA SER A 68 1.53 7.44 12.35
C SER A 68 1.47 7.76 10.86
N LEU A 69 0.24 7.99 10.41
CA LEU A 69 -0.04 8.57 9.11
C LEU A 69 0.33 10.05 9.12
N THR A 70 0.82 10.54 7.98
CA THR A 70 0.89 11.99 7.74
C THR A 70 -0.53 12.58 7.64
N MET A 71 -0.67 13.89 7.80
CA MET A 71 -1.95 14.58 7.61
C MET A 71 -2.54 14.32 6.22
N ALA A 72 -1.70 14.31 5.19
CA ALA A 72 -2.11 13.96 3.83
C ALA A 72 -2.61 12.50 3.73
N GLY A 73 -1.94 11.58 4.43
CA GLY A 73 -2.37 10.19 4.54
C GLY A 73 -3.74 10.05 5.21
N LEU A 74 -3.97 10.75 6.32
CA LEU A 74 -5.27 10.78 7.01
C LEU A 74 -6.39 11.28 6.09
N ILE A 75 -6.16 12.38 5.36
CA ILE A 75 -7.12 12.93 4.41
C ILE A 75 -7.40 11.92 3.28
N GLY A 76 -6.37 11.24 2.77
CA GLY A 76 -6.52 10.23 1.74
C GLY A 76 -7.38 9.05 2.20
N VAL A 77 -7.11 8.52 3.40
CA VAL A 77 -7.94 7.46 4.02
C VAL A 77 -9.37 7.91 4.22
N TYR A 78 -9.58 9.15 4.68
CA TYR A 78 -10.92 9.71 4.87
C TYR A 78 -11.70 9.82 3.55
N LYS A 79 -11.06 10.33 2.49
CA LYS A 79 -11.67 10.40 1.14
C LYS A 79 -12.07 9.02 0.63
N GLU A 80 -11.24 8.01 0.86
CA GLU A 80 -11.54 6.64 0.46
C GLU A 80 -12.75 6.10 1.21
N LYS A 81 -12.83 6.36 2.52
CA LYS A 81 -13.96 5.96 3.38
C LYS A 81 -15.30 6.60 2.97
N MET A 82 -15.28 7.76 2.34
CA MET A 82 -16.49 8.45 1.88
C MET A 82 -17.04 7.91 0.55
N LYS A 83 -16.32 7.02 -0.13
CA LYS A 83 -16.78 6.44 -1.40
C LYS A 83 -17.97 5.51 -1.16
N ASN A 84 -18.87 5.46 -2.13
CA ASN A 84 -20.00 4.54 -2.13
C ASN A 84 -19.61 3.22 -2.81
N PHE A 85 -19.32 2.18 -2.02
CA PHE A 85 -18.95 0.85 -2.49
C PHE A 85 -20.18 -0.05 -2.69
N LYS A 86 -20.92 0.23 -3.76
CA LYS A 86 -22.17 -0.47 -4.07
C LYS A 86 -22.01 -1.95 -4.47
N ASP A 87 -20.83 -2.32 -4.98
CA ASP A 87 -20.53 -3.64 -5.50
C ASP A 87 -19.02 -3.90 -5.47
N ASP A 88 -18.63 -5.13 -5.73
CA ASP A 88 -17.22 -5.54 -5.71
C ASP A 88 -16.41 -4.96 -6.86
N PHE A 89 -17.03 -4.64 -8.00
CA PHE A 89 -16.38 -3.93 -9.08
C PHE A 89 -15.86 -2.56 -8.62
N VAL A 90 -16.66 -1.79 -7.87
CA VAL A 90 -16.25 -0.50 -7.32
C VAL A 90 -15.17 -0.66 -6.25
N VAL A 91 -15.23 -1.70 -5.41
CA VAL A 91 -14.18 -2.00 -4.42
C VAL A 91 -12.85 -2.27 -5.12
N VAL A 92 -12.84 -3.21 -6.07
CA VAL A 92 -11.61 -3.67 -6.72
C VAL A 92 -11.03 -2.61 -7.64
N THR A 93 -11.85 -1.87 -8.40
CA THR A 93 -11.33 -0.75 -9.21
C THR A 93 -10.79 0.39 -8.36
N SER A 94 -11.34 0.62 -7.17
CA SER A 94 -10.78 1.58 -6.21
C SER A 94 -9.45 1.09 -5.64
N ALA A 95 -9.36 -0.20 -5.29
CA ALA A 95 -8.10 -0.82 -4.86
C ALA A 95 -7.01 -0.72 -5.92
N ILE A 96 -7.31 -1.01 -7.19
CA ILE A 96 -6.38 -0.85 -8.32
C ILE A 96 -5.87 0.60 -8.39
N LYS A 97 -6.77 1.59 -8.26
CA LYS A 97 -6.37 3.01 -8.29
C LYS A 97 -5.47 3.37 -7.10
N ALA A 98 -5.81 2.92 -5.90
CA ALA A 98 -5.01 3.17 -4.70
C ALA A 98 -3.61 2.56 -4.81
N THR A 99 -3.51 1.31 -5.26
CA THR A 99 -2.23 0.61 -5.43
C THR A 99 -1.39 1.22 -6.55
N ASN A 100 -2.00 1.65 -7.66
CA ASN A 100 -1.28 2.42 -8.70
C ASN A 100 -0.72 3.74 -8.17
N MET A 101 -1.47 4.47 -7.33
CA MET A 101 -0.94 5.69 -6.70
C MET A 101 0.22 5.38 -5.76
N GLY A 102 0.15 4.28 -5.01
CA GLY A 102 1.26 3.76 -4.19
C GLY A 102 2.50 3.44 -5.04
N LEU A 103 2.33 2.71 -6.14
CA LEU A 103 3.38 2.37 -7.10
C LEU A 103 4.08 3.61 -7.66
N ILE A 104 3.31 4.57 -8.19
CA ILE A 104 3.86 5.81 -8.74
C ILE A 104 4.61 6.60 -7.67
N SER A 105 4.04 6.71 -6.47
CA SER A 105 4.66 7.44 -5.35
C SER A 105 5.96 6.77 -4.91
N SER A 106 6.01 5.44 -4.88
CA SER A 106 7.21 4.68 -4.52
C SER A 106 8.32 4.82 -5.56
N LEU A 107 7.98 4.76 -6.85
CA LEU A 107 8.93 5.00 -7.93
C LEU A 107 9.50 6.42 -7.88
N LYS A 108 8.63 7.42 -7.67
CA LYS A 108 9.02 8.82 -7.49
C LYS A 108 9.96 8.99 -6.30
N PHE A 109 9.63 8.38 -5.16
CA PHE A 109 10.45 8.42 -3.96
C PHE A 109 11.87 7.89 -4.22
N VAL A 110 12.01 6.73 -4.88
CA VAL A 110 13.32 6.16 -5.21
C VAL A 110 14.11 7.06 -6.17
N SER A 111 13.43 7.68 -7.14
CA SER A 111 14.03 8.61 -8.10
C SER A 111 14.53 9.90 -7.43
N GLU A 112 13.80 10.43 -6.46
CA GLU A 112 14.16 11.64 -5.69
C GLU A 112 15.29 11.35 -4.70
N ASN A 113 15.31 10.14 -4.12
CA ASN A 113 16.26 9.73 -3.10
C ASN A 113 17.43 8.91 -3.68
N LYS A 114 18.07 9.42 -4.74
CA LYS A 114 19.17 8.73 -5.45
C LYS A 114 20.36 8.37 -4.56
N ALA A 115 20.49 9.05 -3.44
CA ALA A 115 21.63 8.91 -2.56
C ALA A 115 21.42 7.86 -1.45
N LEU A 116 20.28 7.16 -1.44
CA LEU A 116 20.03 6.00 -0.58
C LEU A 116 20.98 4.83 -0.92
N PRO A 117 21.39 4.03 0.07
CA PRO A 117 22.21 2.84 -0.16
C PRO A 117 21.56 1.85 -1.11
N LYS A 118 22.40 1.14 -1.90
CA LYS A 118 21.95 0.13 -2.87
C LYS A 118 21.11 -0.97 -2.22
N SER A 119 21.47 -1.39 -1.01
CA SER A 119 20.72 -2.36 -0.20
C SER A 119 19.30 -1.88 0.09
N THR A 120 19.15 -0.65 0.59
CA THR A 120 17.86 -0.03 0.88
C THR A 120 17.02 0.13 -0.40
N LYS A 121 17.62 0.60 -1.50
CA LYS A 121 16.91 0.66 -2.79
C LYS A 121 16.40 -0.70 -3.25
N LYS A 122 17.19 -1.76 -3.08
CA LYS A 122 16.77 -3.13 -3.41
C LYS A 122 15.56 -3.56 -2.59
N LEU A 123 15.47 -3.14 -1.32
CA LEU A 123 14.28 -3.39 -0.49
C LEU A 123 13.06 -2.62 -1.01
N LEU A 124 13.22 -1.34 -1.34
CA LEU A 124 12.14 -0.51 -1.89
C LEU A 124 11.62 -1.04 -3.23
N PHE A 125 12.52 -1.54 -4.10
CA PHE A 125 12.11 -2.16 -5.36
C PHE A 125 11.31 -3.45 -5.16
N LYS A 126 11.57 -4.23 -4.11
CA LYS A 126 10.70 -5.38 -3.79
C LYS A 126 9.28 -4.95 -3.44
N VAL A 127 9.12 -3.87 -2.68
CA VAL A 127 7.79 -3.31 -2.37
C VAL A 127 7.08 -2.85 -3.66
N ILE A 128 7.84 -2.22 -4.57
CA ILE A 128 7.34 -1.78 -5.89
C ILE A 128 6.90 -2.97 -6.75
N ASP A 129 7.69 -4.03 -6.81
CA ASP A 129 7.37 -5.25 -7.56
C ASP A 129 6.10 -5.91 -6.99
N ASP A 130 5.97 -5.97 -5.66
CA ASP A 130 4.77 -6.50 -5.00
C ASP A 130 3.53 -5.65 -5.33
N TYR A 131 3.64 -4.33 -5.47
CA TYR A 131 2.53 -3.48 -5.94
C TYR A 131 2.10 -3.81 -7.36
N VAL A 132 3.03 -4.14 -8.26
CA VAL A 132 2.70 -4.59 -9.62
C VAL A 132 1.92 -5.90 -9.57
N GLN A 133 2.38 -6.86 -8.77
CA GLN A 133 1.70 -8.15 -8.59
C GLN A 133 0.30 -7.98 -8.03
N ILE A 134 0.13 -7.16 -6.98
CA ILE A 134 -1.18 -6.85 -6.39
C ILE A 134 -2.14 -6.26 -7.43
N ILE A 135 -1.65 -5.34 -8.28
CA ILE A 135 -2.47 -4.76 -9.35
C ILE A 135 -2.94 -5.83 -10.32
N ASP A 136 -2.09 -6.77 -10.68
CA ASP A 136 -2.43 -7.84 -11.62
C ASP A 136 -3.39 -8.86 -10.99
N GLU A 137 -3.23 -9.21 -9.71
CA GLU A 137 -4.20 -10.05 -8.99
C GLU A 137 -5.60 -9.42 -8.93
N LEU A 138 -5.68 -8.12 -8.66
CA LEU A 138 -6.95 -7.37 -8.65
C LEU A 138 -7.60 -7.32 -10.04
N LYS A 139 -6.80 -7.14 -11.10
CA LYS A 139 -7.31 -7.21 -12.48
C LYS A 139 -7.81 -8.61 -12.82
N ASN A 140 -7.05 -9.64 -12.45
CA ASN A 140 -7.42 -11.04 -12.68
C ASN A 140 -8.75 -11.38 -12.00
N TYR A 141 -8.96 -10.91 -10.77
CA TYR A 141 -10.24 -11.05 -10.09
C TYR A 141 -11.40 -10.46 -10.93
N LEU A 142 -11.23 -9.26 -11.49
CA LEU A 142 -12.27 -8.62 -12.31
C LEU A 142 -12.48 -9.36 -13.63
N THR A 143 -11.40 -9.74 -14.33
CA THR A 143 -11.53 -10.45 -15.60
C THR A 143 -12.19 -11.80 -15.39
N GLU A 144 -11.82 -12.57 -14.37
CA GLU A 144 -12.47 -13.86 -14.10
C GLU A 144 -13.95 -13.74 -13.78
N LYS A 145 -14.36 -12.67 -13.09
CA LYS A 145 -15.75 -12.49 -12.66
C LYS A 145 -16.66 -11.90 -13.74
N TYR A 146 -16.12 -11.07 -14.62
CA TYR A 146 -16.88 -10.29 -15.60
C TYR A 146 -16.56 -10.63 -17.07
N SER A 147 -15.80 -11.71 -17.33
CA SER A 147 -15.65 -12.28 -18.67
C SER A 147 -16.90 -13.04 -19.13
#